data_AF-A0A315ATB2-F1
#
_entry.id   AF-A0A315ATB2-F1
#
_cell.length_a   1.000
_cell.length_b   1.000
_cell.length_c   1.000
_cell.angle_alpha   90.00
_cell.angle_beta   90.00
_cell.angle_gamma   90.00
#
_symmetry.space_group_name_H-M   'P 1'
#
loop_
_entity.id
_entity.type
_entity.pdbx_description
1 polymer ?
#
loop_
_entity_poly.entity_id
_entity_poly.type
_entity_poly.pdbx_seq_one_letter_code
_entity_poly.pdbx_strand_id
1 'polypeptide(L)'
;MFKLLLKLLVLPPELLKVHALGYADLASQAWADHLCTLKNRWVIYSLSALNLLLALIFGGMALLLWSTLPLTDLPHAWVLLALPLTLLVLSGLCWAWARSLRTRPLMDDIKCQIQLDLLAIQKAQMS
;
A
#
# COMPACT_ATOMS: atom_id res chain seq x y z
N MET A 1 -9.31 -26.00 0.64
CA MET A 1 -9.56 -25.26 -0.62
C MET A 1 -9.36 -26.12 -1.87
N PHE A 2 -8.34 -26.99 -1.93
CA PHE A 2 -8.09 -27.89 -3.09
C PHE A 2 -9.25 -28.85 -3.45
N LYS A 3 -9.91 -29.45 -2.46
CA LYS A 3 -11.09 -30.32 -2.68
C LYS A 3 -12.30 -29.59 -3.30
N LEU A 4 -12.43 -28.29 -3.04
CA LEU A 4 -13.50 -27.45 -3.61
C LEU A 4 -13.22 -27.12 -5.08
N LEU A 5 -11.96 -26.81 -5.41
CA LEU A 5 -11.50 -26.61 -6.79
C LEU A 5 -11.69 -27.86 -7.64
N LEU A 6 -11.37 -29.04 -7.09
CA LEU A 6 -11.58 -30.32 -7.76
C LEU A 6 -13.05 -30.65 -7.98
N LYS A 7 -13.94 -30.26 -7.06
CA LYS A 7 -15.39 -30.48 -7.19
C LYS A 7 -16.03 -29.49 -8.18
N LEU A 8 -15.47 -28.28 -8.29
CA LEU A 8 -15.86 -27.27 -9.28
C LEU A 8 -15.50 -27.69 -10.71
N LEU A 9 -14.39 -28.44 -10.88
CA LEU A 9 -13.96 -29.00 -12.16
C LEU A 9 -14.91 -30.09 -12.71
N VAL A 10 -15.82 -30.60 -11.88
CA VAL A 10 -16.75 -31.70 -12.21
C VAL A 10 -18.16 -31.17 -12.57
N LEU A 11 -18.42 -29.86 -12.49
CA LEU A 11 -19.69 -29.25 -12.93
C LEU A 11 -19.76 -29.07 -14.47
N PRO A 12 -20.96 -28.98 -15.06
CA PRO A 12 -21.12 -28.93 -16.51
C PRO A 12 -20.33 -27.77 -17.15
N PRO A 13 -19.50 -28.05 -18.17
CA PRO A 13 -18.44 -27.16 -18.64
C PRO A 13 -18.94 -25.90 -19.36
N GLU A 14 -20.19 -25.88 -19.82
CA GLU A 14 -20.78 -24.76 -20.55
C GLU A 14 -21.11 -23.56 -19.64
N LEU A 15 -21.64 -23.79 -18.43
CA LEU A 15 -21.94 -22.70 -17.48
C LEU A 15 -20.67 -22.12 -16.84
N LEU A 16 -19.67 -22.96 -16.60
CA LEU A 16 -18.39 -22.55 -16.01
C LEU A 16 -17.59 -21.64 -16.92
N LYS A 17 -17.62 -21.85 -18.25
CA LYS A 17 -16.86 -21.00 -19.19
C LYS A 17 -17.38 -19.57 -19.25
N VAL A 18 -18.70 -19.38 -19.25
CA VAL A 18 -19.31 -18.04 -19.29
C VAL A 18 -19.05 -17.28 -17.99
N HIS A 19 -19.06 -17.96 -16.84
CA HIS A 19 -18.77 -17.32 -15.55
C HIS A 19 -17.26 -17.18 -15.26
N ALA A 20 -16.42 -18.09 -15.75
CA ALA A 20 -14.97 -18.01 -15.59
C ALA A 20 -14.38 -16.77 -16.28
N LEU A 21 -14.94 -16.36 -17.43
CA LEU A 21 -14.58 -15.10 -18.08
C LEU A 21 -14.97 -13.89 -17.22
N GLY A 22 -16.15 -13.91 -16.60
CA GLY A 22 -16.59 -12.87 -15.66
C GLY A 22 -15.70 -12.80 -14.41
N TYR A 23 -15.33 -13.93 -13.82
CA TYR A 23 -14.39 -13.97 -12.69
C TYR A 23 -12.97 -13.56 -13.09
N ALA A 24 -12.53 -13.88 -14.31
CA ALA A 24 -11.22 -13.45 -14.81
C ALA A 24 -11.16 -11.93 -14.98
N ASP A 25 -12.24 -11.31 -15.48
CA ASP A 25 -12.32 -9.85 -15.64
C ASP A 25 -12.37 -9.14 -14.28
N LEU A 26 -13.20 -9.62 -13.34
CA LEU A 26 -13.24 -9.14 -11.95
C LEU A 26 -11.91 -9.33 -11.22
N ALA A 27 -11.24 -10.47 -11.41
CA ALA A 27 -9.93 -10.72 -10.84
C ALA A 27 -8.89 -9.75 -11.42
N SER A 28 -8.97 -9.44 -12.71
CA SER A 28 -8.05 -8.50 -13.35
C SER A 28 -8.24 -7.06 -12.85
N GLN A 29 -9.48 -6.61 -12.65
CA GLN A 29 -9.78 -5.29 -12.10
C GLN A 29 -9.37 -5.18 -10.63
N ALA A 30 -9.72 -6.18 -9.81
CA ALA A 30 -9.30 -6.23 -8.41
C ALA A 30 -7.77 -6.24 -8.29
N TRP A 31 -7.08 -6.95 -9.20
CA TRP A 31 -5.62 -6.98 -9.27
C TRP A 31 -5.03 -5.63 -9.69
N ALA A 32 -5.62 -4.96 -10.68
CA ALA A 32 -5.19 -3.64 -11.14
C ALA A 32 -5.32 -2.57 -10.04
N ASP A 33 -6.44 -2.54 -9.32
CA ASP A 33 -6.66 -1.63 -8.19
C ASP A 33 -5.71 -1.93 -7.02
N HIS A 34 -5.44 -3.22 -6.75
CA HIS A 34 -4.47 -3.61 -5.74
C HIS A 34 -3.04 -3.21 -6.11
N LEU A 35 -2.65 -3.38 -7.37
CA LEU A 35 -1.35 -2.96 -7.86
C LEU A 35 -1.20 -1.43 -7.80
N CYS A 36 -2.24 -0.68 -8.14
CA CYS A 36 -2.23 0.77 -8.07
C CYS A 36 -2.05 1.27 -6.63
N THR A 37 -2.77 0.67 -5.67
CA THR A 37 -2.64 1.01 -4.25
C THR A 37 -1.29 0.62 -3.67
N LEU A 38 -0.76 -0.56 -4.03
CA LEU A 38 0.60 -0.97 -3.66
C LEU A 38 1.65 -0.05 -4.24
N LYS A 39 1.55 0.30 -5.52
CA LYS A 39 2.48 1.23 -6.19
C LYS A 39 2.50 2.58 -5.47
N ASN A 40 1.33 3.15 -5.21
CA ASN A 40 1.24 4.45 -4.52
C ASN A 40 1.86 4.38 -3.12
N ARG A 41 1.63 3.28 -2.40
CA ARG A 41 2.21 3.05 -1.08
C ARG A 41 3.73 2.92 -1.12
N TRP A 42 4.28 2.20 -2.11
CA TRP A 42 5.73 2.10 -2.32
C TRP A 42 6.35 3.45 -2.66
N VAL A 43 5.70 4.25 -3.51
CA VAL A 43 6.16 5.60 -3.85
C VAL A 43 6.25 6.48 -2.60
N ILE A 44 5.23 6.48 -1.75
CA ILE A 44 5.22 7.28 -0.52
C ILE A 44 6.27 6.77 0.49
N TYR A 45 6.46 5.45 0.62
CA TYR A 45 7.54 4.91 1.47
C TYR A 45 8.93 5.27 0.95
N SER A 46 9.17 5.16 -0.36
CA SER A 46 10.42 5.57 -0.98
C SER A 46 10.68 7.06 -0.76
N LEU A 47 9.67 7.91 -0.94
CA LEU A 47 9.77 9.35 -0.68
C LEU A 47 10.11 9.64 0.79
N SER A 48 9.46 8.95 1.73
CA SER A 48 9.76 9.07 3.16
C SER A 48 11.18 8.64 3.49
N ALA A 49 11.65 7.52 2.93
CA ALA A 49 13.00 7.02 3.15
C ALA A 49 14.07 7.97 2.60
N LEU A 50 13.86 8.50 1.39
CA LEU A 50 14.74 9.50 0.79
C LEU A 50 14.81 10.76 1.65
N ASN A 51 13.67 11.24 2.13
CA ASN A 51 13.58 12.43 2.97
C ASN A 51 14.28 12.23 4.33
N LEU A 52 14.14 11.05 4.94
CA LEU A 52 14.85 10.69 6.17
C LEU A 52 16.37 10.64 5.97
N LEU A 53 16.82 10.07 4.86
CA LEU A 53 18.24 10.02 4.49
C LEU A 53 18.80 11.44 4.31
N LEU A 54 18.06 12.30 3.60
CA LEU A 54 18.41 13.72 3.45
C LEU A 54 18.51 14.44 4.80
N ALA A 55 17.54 14.23 5.70
CA ALA A 55 17.55 14.81 7.04
C ALA A 55 18.80 14.37 7.84
N LEU A 56 19.23 13.11 7.68
CA LEU A 56 20.38 12.56 8.39
C LEU A 56 21.71 13.13 7.84
N ILE A 57 21.82 13.30 6.52
CA ILE A 57 22.97 13.96 5.89
C ILE A 57 23.04 15.42 6.34
N PHE A 58 21.96 16.19 6.19
CA PHE A 58 21.95 17.60 6.58
C PHE A 58 22.12 17.79 8.08
N GLY A 59 21.55 16.92 8.91
CA GLY A 59 21.77 16.92 10.36
C GLY A 59 23.22 16.62 10.73
N GLY A 60 23.85 15.65 10.06
CA GLY A 60 25.28 15.36 10.24
C GLY A 60 26.16 16.53 9.82
N MET A 61 25.90 17.16 8.66
CA MET A 61 26.60 18.36 8.22
C MET A 61 26.41 19.52 9.20
N ALA A 62 25.19 19.71 9.73
CA ALA A 62 24.90 20.75 10.70
C ALA A 62 25.70 20.54 12.00
N LEU A 63 25.81 19.30 12.49
CA LEU A 63 26.64 18.96 13.65
C LEU A 63 28.13 19.22 13.40
N LEU A 64 28.65 18.86 12.22
CA LEU A 64 30.04 19.11 11.84
C LEU A 64 30.34 20.61 11.69
N LEU A 65 29.41 21.39 11.16
CA LEU A 65 29.54 22.85 11.06
C LEU A 65 29.43 23.50 12.44
N TRP A 66 28.56 23.00 13.31
CA TRP A 66 28.43 23.47 14.68
C TRP A 66 29.69 23.23 15.50
N SER A 67 30.39 22.11 15.28
CA SER A 67 31.63 21.81 15.99
C SER A 67 32.84 22.59 15.49
N THR A 68 32.76 23.18 14.29
CA THR A 68 33.90 23.84 13.63
C THR A 68 33.77 25.35 13.48
N LEU A 69 32.55 25.92 13.44
CA LEU A 69 32.35 27.37 13.34
C LEU A 69 32.20 28.04 14.72
N PRO A 70 32.84 29.21 14.94
CA PRO A 70 32.48 30.08 16.06
C PRO A 70 31.10 30.70 15.77
N LEU A 71 30.09 30.21 16.50
CA LEU A 71 28.67 30.58 16.34
C LEU A 71 28.32 32.02 16.75
N THR A 72 29.31 32.83 17.13
CA THR A 72 29.13 34.16 17.72
C THR A 72 28.64 35.24 16.73
N ASP A 73 28.87 35.08 15.42
CA ASP A 73 28.58 36.14 14.43
C ASP A 73 27.63 35.73 13.29
N LEU A 74 26.94 34.58 13.40
CA LEU A 74 26.07 34.11 12.31
C LEU A 74 24.58 34.41 12.62
N PRO A 75 23.98 35.46 12.02
CA PRO A 75 22.61 35.88 12.31
C PRO A 75 21.53 34.88 11.88
N HIS A 76 21.88 33.66 11.42
CA HIS A 76 20.95 32.63 10.97
C HIS A 76 21.36 31.20 11.40
N ALA A 77 22.13 31.06 12.49
CA ALA A 77 22.59 29.76 12.99
C ALA A 77 21.45 28.76 13.26
N TRP A 78 20.23 29.23 13.52
CA TRP A 78 19.05 28.37 13.71
C TRP A 78 18.65 27.59 12.45
N VAL A 79 19.02 28.05 11.25
CA VAL A 79 18.69 27.38 9.98
C VAL A 79 19.36 26.01 9.86
N LEU A 80 20.57 25.87 10.43
CA LEU A 80 21.30 24.60 10.51
C LEU A 80 20.51 23.51 11.23
N LEU A 81 19.70 23.88 12.22
CA LEU A 81 18.85 22.95 12.97
C LEU A 81 17.43 22.86 12.38
N ALA A 82 16.89 23.98 11.90
CA ALA A 82 15.53 24.04 11.36
C ALA A 82 15.37 23.19 10.09
N LEU A 83 16.40 23.16 9.22
CA LEU A 83 16.36 22.37 7.98
C LEU A 83 16.25 20.84 8.23
N PRO A 84 17.14 20.19 9.02
CA PRO A 84 17.00 18.77 9.30
C PRO A 84 15.74 18.45 10.12
N LEU A 85 15.31 19.35 11.01
CA LEU A 85 14.10 19.16 11.81
C LEU A 85 12.83 19.16 10.94
N THR A 86 12.72 20.11 10.00
CA THR A 86 11.57 20.18 9.07
C THR A 86 11.52 18.96 8.15
N LEU A 87 12.67 18.47 7.66
CA LEU A 87 12.74 17.23 6.88
C LEU A 87 12.30 16.01 7.73
N LEU A 88 12.73 15.91 8.99
CA LEU A 88 12.29 14.84 9.89
C LEU A 88 10.77 14.85 10.12
N VAL A 89 10.20 16.04 10.35
CA VAL A 89 8.75 16.21 10.52
C VAL A 89 8.00 15.81 9.25
N LEU A 90 8.47 16.25 8.07
CA LEU A 90 7.89 15.84 6.79
C LEU A 90 7.94 14.32 6.60
N SER A 91 9.06 13.68 6.98
CA SER A 91 9.22 12.23 6.88
C SER A 91 8.22 11.51 7.79
N GLY A 92 8.06 11.97 9.04
CA GLY A 92 7.10 11.41 9.98
C GLY A 92 5.66 11.53 9.48
N LEU A 93 5.28 12.69 8.94
CA LEU A 93 3.98 12.93 8.33
C LEU A 93 3.74 12.01 7.12
N CYS A 94 4.72 11.89 6.24
CA CYS A 94 4.64 11.04 5.05
C CYS A 94 4.48 9.57 5.42
N TRP A 95 5.21 9.10 6.44
CA TRP A 95 5.08 7.74 6.95
C TRP A 95 3.73 7.49 7.64
N ALA A 96 3.26 8.43 8.47
CA ALA A 96 1.94 8.33 9.10
C ALA A 96 0.83 8.25 8.04
N TRP A 97 0.95 9.04 6.98
CA TRP A 97 0.01 9.02 5.86
C TRP A 97 0.09 7.73 5.04
N ALA A 98 1.30 7.22 4.76
CA ALA A 98 1.50 5.90 4.14
C ALA A 98 0.86 4.76 4.96
N ARG A 99 0.85 4.91 6.30
CA ARG A 99 0.26 3.94 7.22
C ARG A 99 -1.26 4.07 7.31
N SER A 100 -1.82 5.26 7.12
CA SER A 100 -3.27 5.50 7.11
C SER A 100 -3.95 5.06 5.82
N LEU A 101 -3.19 4.92 4.72
CA LEU A 101 -3.63 4.31 3.46
C LEU A 101 -3.86 2.79 3.57
N ARG A 102 -4.35 2.31 4.72
CA ARG A 102 -4.71 0.90 4.96
C ARG A 102 -5.66 0.44 3.85
N THR A 103 -5.15 -0.45 3.02
CA THR A 103 -5.94 -1.19 2.04
C THR A 103 -7.04 -1.93 2.80
N ARG A 104 -8.30 -1.63 2.48
CA ARG A 104 -9.41 -2.50 2.88
C ARG A 104 -9.05 -3.93 2.49
N PRO A 105 -9.31 -4.94 3.35
CA PRO A 105 -8.95 -6.31 3.04
C PRO A 105 -9.82 -6.78 1.88
N LEU A 106 -9.30 -6.63 0.65
CA LEU A 106 -9.91 -7.10 -0.60
C LEU A 106 -10.26 -8.59 -0.54
N MET A 107 -9.50 -9.34 0.27
CA MET A 107 -9.76 -10.74 0.58
C MET A 107 -11.13 -10.99 1.24
N ASP A 108 -11.63 -10.05 2.04
CA ASP A 108 -12.89 -10.22 2.76
C ASP A 108 -14.09 -9.90 1.87
N ASP A 109 -13.96 -8.90 0.98
CA ASP A 109 -14.98 -8.58 -0.02
C ASP A 109 -15.11 -9.73 -1.06
N ILE A 110 -13.98 -10.28 -1.51
CA ILE A 110 -13.95 -11.43 -2.44
C ILE A 110 -14.58 -12.68 -1.77
N LYS A 111 -14.30 -12.94 -0.49
CA LYS A 111 -14.92 -14.05 0.24
C LYS A 111 -16.44 -13.88 0.35
N CYS A 112 -16.91 -12.65 0.58
CA CYS A 112 -18.32 -12.35 0.70
C CYS A 112 -19.06 -12.62 -0.63
N GLN A 113 -18.49 -12.15 -1.76
CA GLN A 113 -19.05 -12.44 -3.09
C GLN A 113 -19.07 -13.94 -3.41
N ILE A 114 -17.98 -14.67 -3.12
CA ILE A 114 -17.93 -16.12 -3.34
C ILE A 114 -18.97 -16.87 -2.49
N GLN A 115 -19.20 -16.44 -1.24
CA GLN A 115 -20.24 -17.04 -0.40
C GLN A 115 -21.65 -16.78 -0.95
N LEU A 116 -21.91 -15.58 -1.45
CA LEU A 116 -23.19 -15.23 -2.05
C LEU A 116 -23.47 -16.04 -3.32
N ASP A 117 -22.48 -16.22 -4.19
CA ASP A 117 -22.62 -17.00 -5.41
C ASP A 117 -22.82 -18.51 -5.12
N LEU A 118 -22.11 -19.05 -4.12
CA LEU A 118 -22.30 -20.44 -3.68
C LEU A 118 -23.73 -20.69 -3.17
N LEU A 119 -24.32 -19.73 -2.46
CA LEU A 119 -25.70 -19.80 -1.99
C LEU A 119 -26.70 -19.71 -3.16
N ALA A 120 -26.42 -18.89 -4.16
CA ALA A 120 -27.25 -18.79 -5.36
C ALA A 120 -27.25 -20.10 -6.17
N ILE A 121 -26.08 -20.72 -6.35
CA ILE A 121 -25.94 -22.01 -7.04
C ILE A 121 -26.67 -23.12 -6.27
N GLN A 122 -26.55 -23.18 -4.94
CA GLN A 122 -27.28 -24.15 -4.13
C GLN A 122 -28.79 -24.01 -4.26
N LYS A 123 -29.31 -22.78 -4.32
CA LYS A 123 -30.75 -22.55 -4.57
C LYS A 123 -31.18 -23.01 -5.95
N ALA A 124 -30.40 -22.72 -6.99
CA ALA A 124 -30.71 -23.13 -8.36
C ALA A 124 -30.64 -24.65 -8.57
N GLN A 125 -29.86 -25.38 -7.76
CA GLN A 125 -29.85 -26.84 -7.78
C GLN A 125 -31.00 -27.49 -6.99
N MET A 126 -31.69 -26.74 -6.13
CA MET A 126 -32.82 -27.21 -5.34
C MET A 126 -34.19 -26.84 -5.94
N SER A 127 -34.24 -26.07 -7.03
CA SER A 127 -35.43 -25.80 -7.85
C SER A 127 -35.45 -26.64 -9.10
#